data_AF-A0A969XAZ6-F1
#
_entry.id   AF-A0A969XAZ6-F1
#
_cell.length_a   1.000
_cell.length_b   1.000
_cell.length_c   1.000
_cell.angle_alpha   90.00
_cell.angle_beta   90.00
_cell.angle_gamma   90.00
#
_symmetry.space_group_name_H-M   'P 1'
#
loop_
_entity.id
_entity.type
_entity.pdbx_description
1 polymer ?
#
loop_
_entity_poly.entity_id
_entity_poly.type
_entity_poly.pdbx_seq_one_letter_code
_entity_poly.pdbx_strand_id
1 'polypeptide(L)'
;MADDKHFNHDHAAHSAKVEHKDHDEHSGHVDHDGHDGGHDGHAGHDDHSDHTDQDEHSGHVDHDDHTDHHAHMVEDFKRRFFVSLILMVPILALSPMIQMFLNVDWSFTGDRWLLLGLSTVLFIYGGKPFLTGAVDELKQRSPAMMTLIALAIIVSYVYSTFVIIIGRGNDFFWELATLIVVMLLGHWIEMRSVMGASRALDELVKLMPETAHLLQPDGSTKDIPLADLKTGDKVLVKPGEKVPIDGEI
;
A
#
# COMPACT_ATOMS: atom_id res chain seq x y z
N MET A 1 -3.50 68.77 16.49
CA MET A 1 -2.50 68.77 15.40
C MET A 1 -2.40 67.33 14.93
N ALA A 2 -3.38 66.79 14.19
CA ALA A 2 -3.79 67.13 12.83
C ALA A 2 -2.65 66.96 11.83
N ASP A 3 -2.64 65.86 11.07
CA ASP A 3 -2.96 65.95 9.64
C ASP A 3 -3.16 64.57 9.00
N ASP A 4 -4.36 64.41 8.46
CA ASP A 4 -4.82 63.41 7.50
C ASP A 4 -4.05 63.50 6.17
N LYS A 5 -3.80 62.37 5.52
CA LYS A 5 -3.76 62.29 4.06
C LYS A 5 -4.43 61.02 3.55
N HIS A 6 -5.66 61.23 3.09
CA HIS A 6 -6.40 60.39 2.18
C HIS A 6 -5.64 60.15 0.86
N PHE A 7 -5.69 58.92 0.35
CA PHE A 7 -5.70 58.68 -1.10
C PHE A 7 -6.81 57.68 -1.42
N ASN A 8 -7.85 58.22 -2.04
CA ASN A 8 -8.98 57.53 -2.63
C ASN A 8 -8.58 57.12 -4.06
N HIS A 9 -8.91 55.90 -4.49
CA HIS A 9 -9.12 55.60 -5.90
C HIS A 9 -10.20 54.53 -6.03
N ASP A 10 -11.31 54.98 -6.60
CA ASP A 10 -12.53 54.26 -6.95
C ASP A 10 -12.37 53.34 -8.19
N HIS A 11 -13.42 52.55 -8.41
CA HIS A 11 -13.86 51.81 -9.60
C HIS A 11 -13.41 50.33 -9.67
N ALA A 12 -14.26 49.34 -9.93
CA ALA A 12 -15.69 49.30 -10.26
C ALA A 12 -16.25 47.89 -9.98
N ALA A 13 -17.56 47.86 -9.77
CA ALA A 13 -18.38 46.68 -9.53
C ALA A 13 -18.43 45.69 -10.71
N HIS A 14 -18.58 44.40 -10.39
CA HIS A 14 -19.41 43.50 -11.18
C HIS A 14 -20.13 42.51 -10.26
N SER A 15 -21.46 42.60 -10.33
CA SER A 15 -22.48 41.77 -9.70
C SER A 15 -22.84 40.55 -10.55
N ALA A 16 -23.50 39.59 -9.89
CA ALA A 16 -24.31 38.48 -10.42
C ALA A 16 -23.51 37.19 -10.72
N LYS A 17 -24.01 35.98 -10.48
CA LYS A 17 -25.37 35.50 -10.17
C LYS A 17 -25.23 34.07 -9.59
N VAL A 18 -25.92 33.78 -8.49
CA VAL A 18 -26.18 32.41 -8.04
C VAL A 18 -27.38 31.90 -8.83
N GLU A 19 -27.26 30.73 -9.46
CA GLU A 19 -28.40 30.07 -10.11
C GLU A 19 -28.37 28.57 -9.78
N HIS A 20 -29.30 28.17 -8.90
CA HIS A 20 -29.74 26.79 -8.74
C HIS A 20 -30.63 26.42 -9.94
N LYS A 21 -30.47 25.20 -10.45
CA LYS A 21 -31.53 24.56 -11.24
C LYS A 21 -31.49 23.04 -11.07
N ASP A 22 -32.54 22.54 -10.45
CA ASP A 22 -32.91 21.13 -10.39
C ASP A 22 -33.48 20.63 -11.74
N HIS A 23 -33.54 19.29 -11.81
CA HIS A 23 -34.52 18.42 -12.48
C HIS A 23 -34.13 17.64 -13.76
N ASP A 24 -34.24 16.32 -13.58
CA ASP A 24 -34.92 15.29 -14.40
C ASP A 24 -34.16 14.43 -15.42
N GLU A 25 -34.18 13.12 -15.09
CA GLU A 25 -34.39 11.90 -15.89
C GLU A 25 -34.17 11.91 -17.42
N HIS A 26 -33.36 10.98 -17.95
CA HIS A 26 -33.83 9.76 -18.65
C HIS A 26 -32.71 9.01 -19.38
N SER A 27 -32.79 7.68 -19.25
CA SER A 27 -32.41 6.58 -20.16
C SER A 27 -31.88 6.90 -21.58
N GLY A 28 -30.86 6.15 -22.01
CA GLY A 28 -30.51 6.03 -23.42
C GLY A 28 -29.47 4.95 -23.70
N HIS A 29 -29.94 3.74 -24.00
CA HIS A 29 -29.24 2.68 -24.72
C HIS A 29 -28.52 3.23 -25.97
N VAL A 30 -27.32 2.73 -26.25
CA VAL A 30 -26.76 2.71 -27.61
C VAL A 30 -26.20 1.32 -27.88
N ASP A 31 -26.96 0.57 -28.66
CA ASP A 31 -26.56 -0.62 -29.42
C ASP A 31 -25.78 -0.24 -30.69
N HIS A 32 -25.27 -1.28 -31.37
CA HIS A 32 -24.70 -1.34 -32.73
C HIS A 32 -23.20 -0.99 -32.86
N ASP A 33 -22.35 -1.70 -33.61
CA ASP A 33 -22.44 -2.76 -34.61
C ASP A 33 -21.09 -3.51 -34.56
N GLY A 34 -20.97 -4.83 -34.75
CA GLY A 34 -21.28 -5.54 -35.98
C GLY A 34 -20.04 -5.56 -36.90
N HIS A 35 -19.26 -6.65 -36.87
CA HIS A 35 -18.51 -7.07 -38.07
C HIS A 35 -18.29 -8.59 -38.13
N ASP A 36 -18.77 -9.08 -39.27
CA ASP A 36 -18.75 -10.41 -39.85
C ASP A 36 -17.38 -11.07 -40.01
N GLY A 37 -17.37 -12.41 -40.02
CA GLY A 37 -16.19 -13.23 -40.31
C GLY A 37 -16.49 -14.72 -40.29
N GLY A 38 -17.03 -15.24 -41.40
CA GLY A 38 -17.60 -16.58 -41.56
C GLY A 38 -16.69 -17.81 -41.37
N HIS A 39 -17.36 -18.86 -40.85
CA HIS A 39 -17.41 -20.28 -41.24
C HIS A 39 -16.14 -21.09 -41.57
N ASP A 40 -15.96 -22.18 -40.81
CA ASP A 40 -15.87 -23.60 -41.22
C ASP A 40 -15.65 -24.40 -39.90
N GLY A 41 -16.38 -25.43 -39.47
CA GLY A 41 -17.20 -26.44 -40.10
C GLY A 41 -16.74 -27.80 -39.57
N HIS A 42 -17.28 -28.32 -38.45
CA HIS A 42 -17.18 -29.74 -38.10
C HIS A 42 -18.34 -30.22 -37.20
N ALA A 43 -18.76 -31.45 -37.46
CA ALA A 43 -20.01 -32.07 -37.10
C ALA A 43 -19.93 -32.92 -35.82
N GLY A 44 -21.07 -32.99 -35.14
CA GLY A 44 -21.60 -34.20 -34.48
C GLY A 44 -21.09 -34.54 -33.09
N HIS A 45 -21.95 -34.39 -32.07
CA HIS A 45 -22.41 -35.54 -31.28
C HIS A 45 -23.65 -35.20 -30.45
N ASP A 46 -24.56 -36.18 -30.42
CA ASP A 46 -25.85 -36.22 -29.74
C ASP A 46 -25.77 -36.31 -28.20
N ASP A 47 -26.89 -35.91 -27.60
CA ASP A 47 -27.52 -36.41 -26.37
C ASP A 47 -26.80 -36.17 -25.02
N HIS A 48 -27.42 -35.37 -24.15
CA HIS A 48 -28.02 -35.88 -22.92
C HIS A 48 -28.87 -34.83 -22.19
N SER A 49 -30.04 -35.31 -21.80
CA SER A 49 -31.11 -34.75 -20.99
C SER A 49 -30.74 -34.42 -19.54
N ASP A 50 -31.40 -33.36 -19.04
CA ASP A 50 -32.03 -33.26 -17.72
C ASP A 50 -31.13 -33.29 -16.47
N HIS A 51 -31.02 -32.13 -15.79
CA HIS A 51 -30.93 -32.05 -14.33
C HIS A 51 -31.48 -30.70 -13.84
N THR A 52 -32.56 -30.78 -13.07
CA THR A 52 -33.08 -29.76 -12.18
C THR A 52 -32.25 -29.67 -10.89
N ASP A 53 -32.47 -28.55 -10.21
CA ASP A 53 -32.23 -28.28 -8.79
C ASP A 53 -30.85 -27.76 -8.35
N GLN A 54 -30.91 -26.48 -7.94
CA GLN A 54 -30.37 -25.90 -6.72
C GLN A 54 -28.90 -26.18 -6.39
N ASP A 55 -28.09 -25.13 -6.47
CA ASP A 55 -27.39 -24.65 -5.28
C ASP A 55 -27.07 -23.17 -5.45
N GLU A 56 -27.76 -22.36 -4.65
CA GLU A 56 -27.38 -20.98 -4.38
C GLU A 56 -26.04 -21.01 -3.65
N HIS A 57 -24.95 -20.79 -4.40
CA HIS A 57 -23.68 -20.46 -3.80
C HIS A 57 -23.78 -19.06 -3.19
N SER A 58 -24.22 -19.04 -1.93
CA SER A 58 -23.95 -17.97 -0.99
C SER A 58 -22.46 -17.63 -1.07
N GLY A 59 -22.18 -16.41 -1.53
CA GLY A 59 -20.84 -15.87 -1.58
C GLY A 59 -20.28 -15.78 -0.17
N HIS A 60 -19.49 -16.76 0.23
CA HIS A 60 -18.50 -16.56 1.27
C HIS A 60 -17.50 -15.55 0.72
N VAL A 61 -17.64 -14.29 1.16
CA VAL A 61 -16.60 -13.28 1.02
C VAL A 61 -15.47 -13.73 1.93
N ASP A 62 -14.49 -14.45 1.36
CA ASP A 62 -13.22 -14.78 1.99
C ASP A 62 -12.48 -13.46 2.30
N HIS A 63 -12.75 -12.91 3.49
CA HIS A 63 -12.09 -11.70 3.98
C HIS A 63 -10.68 -11.97 4.55
N ASP A 64 -10.24 -13.23 4.63
CA ASP A 64 -8.96 -13.61 5.25
C ASP A 64 -7.74 -13.48 4.31
N ASP A 65 -7.93 -13.53 2.98
CA ASP A 65 -6.80 -13.59 2.02
C ASP A 65 -5.98 -12.28 1.95
N HIS A 66 -6.62 -11.14 2.23
CA HIS A 66 -5.93 -9.84 2.21
C HIS A 66 -5.04 -9.58 3.43
N THR A 67 -5.38 -10.15 4.59
CA THR A 67 -4.56 -9.97 5.81
C THR A 67 -3.23 -10.71 5.76
N ASP A 68 -3.18 -11.88 5.11
CA ASP A 68 -1.97 -12.69 5.02
C ASP A 68 -0.90 -12.08 4.10
N HIS A 69 -1.31 -11.40 3.03
CA HIS A 69 -0.39 -10.74 2.12
C HIS A 69 0.40 -9.59 2.79
N HIS A 70 -0.26 -8.78 3.62
CA HIS A 70 0.41 -7.69 4.34
C HIS A 70 1.36 -8.23 5.43
N ALA A 71 0.95 -9.28 6.14
CA ALA A 71 1.79 -9.92 7.15
C ALA A 71 3.09 -10.48 6.54
N HIS A 72 2.99 -11.12 5.37
CA HIS A 72 4.15 -11.68 4.67
C HIS A 72 5.16 -10.59 4.25
N MET A 73 4.70 -9.42 3.80
CA MET A 73 5.57 -8.30 3.42
C MET A 73 6.32 -7.72 4.61
N VAL A 74 5.68 -7.62 5.77
CA VAL A 74 6.34 -7.12 6.99
C VAL A 74 7.41 -8.08 7.49
N GLU A 75 7.16 -9.38 7.43
CA GLU A 75 8.18 -10.37 7.82
C GLU A 75 9.36 -10.38 6.82
N ASP A 76 9.13 -10.15 5.53
CA ASP A 76 10.21 -10.03 4.54
C ASP A 76 11.14 -8.85 4.85
N PHE A 77 10.59 -7.66 5.10
CA PHE A 77 11.40 -6.48 5.47
C PHE A 77 12.13 -6.66 6.81
N LYS A 78 11.47 -7.28 7.80
CA LYS A 78 12.10 -7.62 9.09
C LYS A 78 13.29 -8.56 8.89
N ARG A 79 13.09 -9.65 8.13
CA ARG A 79 14.17 -10.62 7.86
C ARG A 79 15.32 -9.96 7.13
N ARG A 80 15.03 -9.17 6.10
CA ARG A 80 16.04 -8.43 5.34
C ARG A 80 16.78 -7.43 6.20
N PHE A 81 16.09 -6.72 7.09
CA PHE A 81 16.70 -5.81 8.05
C PHE A 81 17.74 -6.53 8.92
N PHE A 82 17.37 -7.62 9.58
CA PHE A 82 18.31 -8.32 10.47
C PHE A 82 19.49 -8.95 9.74
N VAL A 83 19.27 -9.55 8.57
CA VAL A 83 20.35 -10.10 7.74
C VAL A 83 21.27 -8.98 7.26
N SER A 84 20.71 -7.86 6.82
CA SER A 84 21.47 -6.68 6.36
C SER A 84 22.24 -6.02 7.50
N LEU A 85 21.66 -5.99 8.70
CA LEU A 85 22.29 -5.47 9.92
C LEU A 85 23.52 -6.31 10.30
N ILE A 86 23.40 -7.63 10.24
CA ILE A 86 24.52 -8.55 10.50
C ILE A 86 25.62 -8.36 9.44
N LEU A 87 25.25 -8.21 8.16
CA LEU A 87 26.19 -7.92 7.07
C LEU A 87 26.85 -6.55 7.18
N MET A 88 26.14 -5.54 7.70
CA MET A 88 26.66 -4.18 7.89
C MET A 88 27.82 -4.15 8.88
N VAL A 89 27.78 -4.95 9.95
CA VAL A 89 28.84 -4.96 10.99
C VAL A 89 30.25 -5.19 10.41
N PRO A 90 30.52 -6.29 9.67
CA PRO A 90 31.83 -6.49 9.07
C PRO A 90 32.17 -5.45 7.98
N ILE A 91 31.17 -4.91 7.26
CA ILE A 91 31.41 -3.82 6.30
C ILE A 91 31.92 -2.56 7.01
N LEU A 92 31.30 -2.17 8.13
CA LEU A 92 31.75 -1.04 8.93
C LEU A 92 33.14 -1.29 9.52
N ALA A 93 33.40 -2.49 10.04
CA ALA A 93 34.71 -2.83 10.59
C ALA A 93 35.82 -2.74 9.55
N LEU A 94 35.56 -3.14 8.30
CA LEU A 94 36.54 -3.11 7.21
C LEU A 94 36.63 -1.75 6.50
N SER A 95 35.73 -0.80 6.80
CA SER A 95 35.73 0.50 6.13
C SER A 95 36.88 1.39 6.60
N PRO A 96 37.73 1.93 5.69
CA PRO A 96 38.86 2.78 6.06
C PRO A 96 38.46 4.04 6.84
N MET A 97 37.32 4.65 6.49
CA MET A 97 36.83 5.85 7.16
C MET A 97 36.41 5.58 8.60
N ILE A 98 35.78 4.43 8.86
CA ILE A 98 35.40 3.98 10.20
C ILE A 98 36.63 3.60 11.03
N GLN A 99 37.59 2.89 10.43
CA GLN A 99 38.85 2.56 11.10
C GLN A 99 39.64 3.82 11.51
N MET A 100 39.72 4.81 10.63
CA MET A 100 40.32 6.11 10.91
C MET A 100 39.58 6.85 12.04
N PHE A 101 38.25 6.83 12.04
CA PHE A 101 37.44 7.44 13.09
C PHE A 101 37.65 6.77 14.47
N LEU A 102 37.78 5.44 14.49
CA LEU A 102 38.03 4.65 15.70
C LEU A 102 39.51 4.58 16.09
N ASN A 103 40.41 5.14 15.27
CA ASN A 103 41.86 5.09 15.45
C ASN A 103 42.40 3.66 15.63
N VAL A 104 41.88 2.73 14.82
CA VAL A 104 42.28 1.32 14.75
C VAL A 104 42.77 0.99 13.34
N ASP A 105 43.62 -0.03 13.21
CA ASP A 105 44.06 -0.56 11.92
C ASP A 105 43.80 -2.07 11.88
N TRP A 106 42.76 -2.46 11.15
CA TRP A 106 42.43 -3.86 10.87
C TRP A 106 42.68 -4.20 9.40
N SER A 107 43.51 -3.41 8.72
CA SER A 107 43.86 -3.67 7.32
C SER A 107 44.66 -4.96 7.18
N PHE A 108 44.37 -5.70 6.12
CA PHE A 108 45.11 -6.90 5.74
C PHE A 108 45.05 -7.07 4.23
N THR A 109 45.92 -7.91 3.67
CA THR A 109 45.94 -8.13 2.23
C THR A 109 44.62 -8.73 1.75
N GLY A 110 43.86 -7.96 0.95
CA GLY A 110 42.59 -8.39 0.37
C GLY A 110 41.34 -7.88 1.11
N ASP A 111 41.50 -7.11 2.18
CA ASP A 111 40.42 -6.43 2.92
C ASP A 111 39.45 -5.67 1.99
N ARG A 112 39.97 -4.92 1.02
CA ARG A 112 39.20 -4.16 0.01
C ARG A 112 38.34 -5.04 -0.89
N TRP A 113 38.85 -6.22 -1.27
CA TRP A 113 38.11 -7.18 -2.09
C TRP A 113 37.03 -7.89 -1.27
N LEU A 114 37.32 -8.19 -0.01
CA LEU A 114 36.33 -8.71 0.92
C LEU A 114 35.23 -7.68 1.18
N LEU A 115 35.59 -6.41 1.41
CA LEU A 115 34.66 -5.30 1.58
C LEU A 115 33.75 -5.12 0.37
N LEU A 116 34.31 -5.16 -0.84
CA LEU A 116 33.52 -5.16 -2.08
C LEU A 116 32.55 -6.34 -2.11
N GLY A 117 33.02 -7.57 -1.85
CA GLY A 117 32.18 -8.77 -1.86
C GLY A 117 31.01 -8.71 -0.87
N LEU A 118 31.28 -8.31 0.38
CA LEU A 118 30.25 -8.14 1.40
C LEU A 118 29.23 -7.05 1.00
N SER A 119 29.72 -5.94 0.46
CA SER A 119 28.89 -4.83 0.01
C SER A 119 28.04 -5.21 -1.22
N THR A 120 28.56 -6.04 -2.12
CA THR A 120 27.79 -6.60 -3.24
C THR A 120 26.64 -7.46 -2.75
N VAL A 121 26.89 -8.35 -1.77
CA VAL A 121 25.84 -9.18 -1.18
C VAL A 121 24.77 -8.30 -0.54
N LEU A 122 25.16 -7.28 0.23
CA LEU A 122 24.23 -6.35 0.85
C LEU A 122 23.44 -5.53 -0.18
N PHE A 123 24.10 -5.03 -1.23
CA PHE A 123 23.48 -4.28 -2.32
C PHE A 123 22.42 -5.12 -3.04
N ILE A 124 22.73 -6.38 -3.37
CA ILE A 124 21.79 -7.25 -4.08
C ILE A 124 20.65 -7.70 -3.16
N TYR A 125 20.94 -8.16 -1.95
CA TYR A 125 19.94 -8.73 -1.06
C TYR A 125 19.13 -7.67 -0.31
N GLY A 126 19.82 -6.78 0.41
CA GLY A 126 19.21 -5.70 1.18
C GLY A 126 18.68 -4.57 0.31
N GLY A 127 19.36 -4.26 -0.80
CA GLY A 127 18.94 -3.23 -1.74
C GLY A 127 17.76 -3.60 -2.65
N LYS A 128 17.48 -4.91 -2.83
CA LYS A 128 16.45 -5.39 -3.78
C LYS A 128 15.10 -4.67 -3.69
N PRO A 129 14.46 -4.46 -2.52
CA PRO A 129 13.14 -3.83 -2.45
C PRO A 129 13.15 -2.42 -3.04
N PHE A 130 14.19 -1.63 -2.75
CA PHE A 130 14.34 -0.26 -3.24
C PHE A 130 14.61 -0.24 -4.75
N LEU A 131 15.44 -1.15 -5.24
CA LEU A 131 15.74 -1.27 -6.68
C LEU A 131 14.50 -1.67 -7.47
N THR A 132 13.72 -2.65 -6.99
CA THR A 132 12.48 -3.06 -7.65
C THR A 132 11.43 -1.96 -7.59
N GLY A 133 11.25 -1.33 -6.42
CA GLY A 133 10.30 -0.23 -6.24
C GLY A 133 10.64 0.98 -7.12
N ALA A 134 11.91 1.32 -7.28
CA ALA A 134 12.35 2.39 -8.18
C ALA A 134 12.03 2.09 -9.65
N VAL A 135 12.22 0.84 -10.09
CA VAL A 135 11.84 0.44 -11.45
C VAL A 135 10.34 0.62 -11.66
N ASP A 136 9.53 0.28 -10.68
CA ASP A 136 8.07 0.41 -10.78
C ASP A 136 7.61 1.87 -10.74
N GLU A 137 8.20 2.71 -9.89
CA GLU A 137 7.97 4.17 -9.87
C GLU A 137 8.35 4.83 -11.20
N LEU A 138 9.50 4.45 -11.78
CA LEU A 138 9.97 5.00 -13.05
C LEU A 138 9.08 4.58 -14.22
N LYS A 139 8.58 3.33 -14.25
CA LYS A 139 7.61 2.87 -15.25
C LYS A 139 6.31 3.65 -15.17
N GLN A 140 5.86 3.98 -13.95
CA GLN A 140 4.65 4.78 -13.71
C GLN A 140 4.86 6.28 -13.91
N ARG A 141 6.10 6.72 -14.22
CA ARG A 141 6.49 8.13 -14.37
C ARG A 141 6.22 8.98 -13.12
N SER A 142 6.30 8.36 -11.95
CA SER A 142 6.03 8.97 -10.64
C SER A 142 7.20 8.71 -9.67
N PRO A 143 8.37 9.32 -9.89
CA PRO A 143 9.51 9.12 -9.01
C PRO A 143 9.21 9.63 -7.60
N ALA A 144 9.43 8.80 -6.59
CA ALA A 144 9.16 9.09 -5.19
C ALA A 144 10.29 8.59 -4.29
N MET A 145 9.97 7.94 -3.18
CA MET A 145 10.93 7.56 -2.15
C MET A 145 11.84 6.42 -2.61
N MET A 146 11.32 5.42 -3.32
CA MET A 146 12.12 4.25 -3.72
C MET A 146 13.17 4.63 -4.76
N THR A 147 12.81 5.49 -5.72
CA THR A 147 13.73 5.99 -6.76
C THR A 147 14.91 6.74 -6.16
N LEU A 148 14.69 7.61 -5.16
CA LEU A 148 15.76 8.37 -4.51
C LEU A 148 16.74 7.45 -3.76
N ILE A 149 16.20 6.49 -3.01
CA ILE A 149 17.03 5.51 -2.28
C ILE A 149 17.82 4.66 -3.26
N ALA A 150 17.16 4.12 -4.29
CA ALA A 150 17.78 3.30 -5.33
C ALA A 150 18.92 4.03 -6.02
N LEU A 151 18.72 5.31 -6.38
CA LEU A 151 19.76 6.13 -6.98
C LEU A 151 20.98 6.25 -6.06
N ALA A 152 20.76 6.57 -4.78
CA ALA A 152 21.84 6.73 -3.82
C ALA A 152 22.64 5.43 -3.61
N ILE A 153 21.98 4.27 -3.48
CA ILE A 153 22.68 2.99 -3.33
C ILE A 153 23.40 2.57 -4.62
N ILE A 154 22.84 2.84 -5.80
CA ILE A 154 23.48 2.55 -7.09
C ILE A 154 24.75 3.39 -7.24
N VAL A 155 24.65 4.70 -7.03
CA VAL A 155 25.79 5.62 -7.16
C VAL A 155 26.89 5.23 -6.19
N SER A 156 26.53 4.98 -4.92
CA SER A 156 27.49 4.55 -3.89
C SER A 156 28.18 3.24 -4.28
N TYR A 157 27.43 2.25 -4.74
CA TYR A 157 27.98 0.95 -5.13
C TYR A 157 28.91 1.03 -6.34
N VAL A 158 28.46 1.67 -7.42
CA VAL A 158 29.20 1.75 -8.69
C VAL A 158 30.49 2.56 -8.51
N TYR A 159 30.40 3.71 -7.84
CA TYR A 159 31.58 4.53 -7.56
C TYR A 159 32.59 3.78 -6.68
N SER A 160 32.14 3.14 -5.59
CA SER A 160 33.02 2.40 -4.69
C SER A 160 33.69 1.22 -5.39
N THR A 161 32.96 0.51 -6.24
CA THR A 161 33.51 -0.57 -7.08
C THR A 161 34.63 -0.04 -7.99
N PHE A 162 34.43 1.12 -8.60
CA PHE A 162 35.44 1.76 -9.45
C PHE A 162 36.69 2.18 -8.66
N VAL A 163 36.51 2.72 -7.45
CA VAL A 163 37.62 3.06 -6.53
C VAL A 163 38.47 1.84 -6.20
N ILE A 164 37.85 0.68 -5.94
CA ILE A 164 38.58 -0.56 -5.66
C ILE A 164 39.37 -1.04 -6.88
N ILE A 165 38.77 -1.00 -8.07
CA ILE A 165 39.42 -1.46 -9.32
C ILE A 165 40.59 -0.56 -9.71
N ILE A 166 40.42 0.76 -9.61
CA ILE A 166 41.47 1.74 -9.96
C ILE A 166 42.53 1.85 -8.86
N GLY A 167 42.15 1.54 -7.61
CA GLY A 167 43.01 1.69 -6.45
C GLY A 167 43.25 3.15 -6.03
N ARG A 168 42.36 4.08 -6.39
CA ARG A 168 42.46 5.50 -6.03
C ARG A 168 41.11 6.07 -5.57
N GLY A 169 41.14 6.89 -4.52
CA GLY A 169 39.96 7.50 -3.92
C GLY A 169 39.55 6.83 -2.62
N ASN A 170 38.49 7.35 -2.01
CA ASN A 170 37.83 6.77 -0.85
C ASN A 170 36.52 6.14 -1.32
N ASP A 171 36.23 4.92 -0.89
CA ASP A 171 34.95 4.27 -1.17
C ASP A 171 33.81 4.82 -0.28
N PHE A 172 32.58 4.46 -0.64
CA PHE A 172 31.35 4.78 0.08
C PHE A 172 30.60 3.52 0.54
N PHE A 173 31.32 2.43 0.85
CA PHE A 173 30.67 1.17 1.21
C PHE A 173 29.97 1.23 2.57
N TRP A 174 30.48 2.03 3.51
CA TRP A 174 29.85 2.19 4.81
C TRP A 174 28.58 3.05 4.73
N GLU A 175 28.55 4.08 3.87
CA GLU A 175 27.36 4.88 3.56
C GLU A 175 26.31 4.02 2.86
N LEU A 176 26.71 3.20 1.89
CA LEU A 176 25.83 2.23 1.25
C LEU A 176 25.19 1.30 2.27
N ALA A 177 25.99 0.75 3.20
CA ALA A 177 25.50 -0.21 4.17
C ALA A 177 24.56 0.41 5.19
N THR A 178 24.94 1.56 5.76
CA THR A 178 24.10 2.29 6.72
C THR A 178 22.82 2.78 6.08
N LEU A 179 22.87 3.30 4.85
CA LEU A 179 21.70 3.72 4.10
C LEU A 179 20.73 2.55 3.89
N ILE A 180 21.19 1.40 3.38
CA ILE A 180 20.32 0.23 3.18
C ILE A 180 19.68 -0.21 4.51
N VAL A 181 20.46 -0.32 5.59
CA VAL A 181 19.96 -0.79 6.88
C VAL A 181 18.94 0.17 7.50
N VAL A 182 19.22 1.47 7.49
CA VAL A 182 18.29 2.50 8.02
C VAL A 182 17.01 2.55 7.20
N MET A 183 17.10 2.48 5.86
CA MET A 183 15.91 2.50 5.01
C MET A 183 15.06 1.23 5.19
N LEU A 184 15.68 0.06 5.36
CA LEU A 184 14.95 -1.18 5.67
C LEU A 184 14.24 -1.09 7.03
N LEU A 185 14.90 -0.52 8.04
CA LEU A 185 14.31 -0.30 9.36
C LEU A 185 13.10 0.64 9.27
N GLY A 186 13.24 1.75 8.54
CA GLY A 186 12.16 2.73 8.35
C GLY A 186 10.91 2.10 7.74
N HIS A 187 11.07 1.40 6.61
CA HIS A 187 9.95 0.72 5.94
C HIS A 187 9.34 -0.38 6.81
N TRP A 188 10.17 -1.11 7.58
CA TRP A 188 9.66 -2.11 8.52
C TRP A 188 8.79 -1.48 9.61
N ILE A 189 9.24 -0.37 10.21
CA ILE A 189 8.48 0.35 11.25
C ILE A 189 7.19 0.95 10.68
N GLU A 190 7.28 1.54 9.49
CA GLU A 190 6.13 2.11 8.79
C GLU A 190 5.03 1.06 8.59
N MET A 191 5.35 -0.07 7.95
CA MET A 191 4.37 -1.12 7.70
C MET A 191 3.84 -1.75 8.99
N ARG A 192 4.70 -1.95 10.00
CA ARG A 192 4.25 -2.46 11.31
C ARG A 192 3.24 -1.53 11.98
N SER A 193 3.45 -0.22 11.86
CA SER A 193 2.56 0.79 12.44
C SER A 193 1.20 0.80 11.72
N VAL A 194 1.20 0.70 10.39
CA VAL A 194 -0.02 0.65 9.57
C VAL A 194 -0.84 -0.59 9.89
N MET A 195 -0.24 -1.79 9.91
CA MET A 195 -0.96 -3.02 10.23
C MET A 195 -1.57 -3.02 11.65
N GLY A 196 -0.88 -2.40 12.62
CA GLY A 196 -1.42 -2.27 13.98
C GLY A 196 -2.72 -1.47 14.02
N ALA A 197 -2.79 -0.39 13.24
CA ALA A 197 -4.00 0.42 13.13
C ALA A 197 -5.14 -0.33 12.41
N SER A 198 -4.83 -1.04 11.32
CA SER A 198 -5.82 -1.83 10.58
C SER A 198 -6.47 -2.91 11.46
N ARG A 199 -5.68 -3.66 12.24
CA ARG A 199 -6.22 -4.72 13.11
C ARG A 199 -7.18 -4.20 14.17
N ALA A 200 -6.92 -3.01 14.72
CA ALA A 200 -7.83 -2.39 15.68
C ALA A 200 -9.16 -1.98 15.03
N LEU A 201 -9.12 -1.51 13.77
CA LEU A 201 -10.33 -1.21 13.00
C LEU A 201 -11.11 -2.49 12.68
N ASP A 202 -10.43 -3.57 12.29
CA ASP A 202 -11.07 -4.87 12.04
C ASP A 202 -11.74 -5.43 13.29
N GLU A 203 -11.13 -5.27 14.48
CA GLU A 203 -11.75 -5.66 15.75
C GLU A 203 -13.01 -4.83 16.07
N LEU A 204 -13.03 -3.54 15.71
CA LEU A 204 -14.24 -2.72 15.83
C LEU A 204 -15.35 -3.19 14.89
N VAL A 205 -15.00 -3.56 13.65
CA VAL A 205 -15.96 -4.10 12.67
C VAL A 205 -16.55 -5.43 13.16
N LYS A 206 -15.73 -6.34 13.71
CA LYS A 206 -16.20 -7.61 14.30
C LYS A 206 -17.14 -7.44 15.49
N LEU A 207 -17.15 -6.26 16.11
CA LEU A 207 -18.06 -5.96 17.22
C LEU A 207 -19.40 -5.38 16.72
N MET A 208 -19.57 -5.10 15.44
CA MET A 208 -20.85 -4.67 14.87
C MET A 208 -21.80 -5.87 14.72
N PRO A 209 -23.08 -5.74 15.10
CA PRO A 209 -24.08 -6.80 14.87
C PRO A 209 -24.22 -7.08 13.37
N GLU A 210 -24.30 -8.35 12.97
CA GLU A 210 -24.52 -8.70 11.55
C GLU A 210 -26.02 -8.78 11.20
N THR A 211 -26.87 -8.96 12.22
CA THR A 211 -28.31 -9.18 12.10
C THR A 211 -29.09 -8.25 13.02
N ALA A 212 -30.31 -7.93 12.62
CA ALA A 212 -31.28 -7.18 13.42
C ALA A 212 -32.60 -7.95 13.55
N HIS A 213 -33.27 -7.78 14.70
CA HIS A 213 -34.57 -8.39 14.98
C HIS A 213 -35.70 -7.50 14.44
N LEU A 214 -36.13 -7.69 13.20
CA LEU A 214 -37.25 -6.94 12.61
C LEU A 214 -38.57 -7.31 13.28
N LEU A 215 -39.33 -6.32 13.73
CA LEU A 215 -40.67 -6.46 14.32
C LEU A 215 -41.73 -6.45 13.20
N GLN A 216 -42.44 -7.56 13.04
CA GLN A 216 -43.49 -7.71 12.05
C GLN A 216 -44.84 -7.11 12.51
N PRO A 217 -45.77 -6.83 11.58
CA PRO A 217 -47.09 -6.26 11.92
C PRO A 217 -47.94 -7.14 12.84
N ASP A 218 -47.70 -8.45 12.87
CA ASP A 218 -48.38 -9.42 13.73
C ASP A 218 -47.79 -9.50 15.15
N GLY A 219 -46.74 -8.72 15.44
CA GLY A 219 -46.04 -8.69 16.72
C GLY A 219 -44.94 -9.76 16.85
N SER A 220 -44.70 -10.59 15.84
CA SER A 220 -43.58 -11.52 15.80
C SER A 220 -42.26 -10.81 15.45
N THR A 221 -41.13 -11.46 15.74
CA THR A 221 -39.79 -10.97 15.36
C THR A 221 -39.15 -11.90 14.34
N LYS A 222 -38.43 -11.31 13.39
CA LYS A 222 -37.67 -12.02 12.36
C LYS A 222 -36.26 -11.46 12.27
N ASP A 223 -35.27 -12.33 12.37
CA ASP A 223 -33.87 -11.96 12.22
C ASP A 223 -33.58 -11.74 10.73
N ILE A 224 -33.08 -10.56 10.39
CA ILE A 224 -32.67 -10.21 9.03
C ILE A 224 -31.25 -9.65 9.03
N PRO A 225 -30.47 -9.86 7.96
CA PRO A 225 -29.20 -9.18 7.77
C PRO A 225 -29.38 -7.66 7.82
N LEU A 226 -28.40 -6.93 8.38
CA LEU A 226 -28.46 -5.46 8.38
C LEU A 226 -28.58 -4.86 6.97
N ALA A 227 -28.03 -5.52 5.96
CA ALA A 227 -28.11 -5.09 4.56
C ALA A 227 -29.53 -5.06 4.00
N ASP A 228 -30.44 -5.86 4.57
CA ASP A 228 -31.84 -5.97 4.13
C ASP A 228 -32.79 -5.03 4.88
N LEU A 229 -32.28 -4.33 5.89
CA LEU A 229 -33.06 -3.42 6.73
C LEU A 229 -33.35 -2.10 5.99
N LYS A 230 -34.60 -1.62 6.06
CA LYS A 230 -35.05 -0.42 5.34
C LYS A 230 -35.42 0.69 6.30
N THR A 231 -35.31 1.93 5.82
CA THR A 231 -35.75 3.10 6.58
C THR A 231 -37.23 3.00 6.90
N GLY A 232 -37.58 3.12 8.19
CA GLY A 232 -38.95 2.97 8.70
C GLY A 232 -39.28 1.60 9.26
N ASP A 233 -38.39 0.62 9.12
CA ASP A 233 -38.50 -0.68 9.78
C ASP A 233 -38.42 -0.52 11.30
N LYS A 234 -39.22 -1.32 12.03
CA LYS A 234 -39.18 -1.37 13.49
C LYS A 234 -38.31 -2.53 13.92
N VAL A 235 -37.31 -2.26 14.76
CA VAL A 235 -36.38 -3.28 15.24
C VAL A 235 -36.55 -3.45 16.74
N LEU A 236 -36.55 -4.69 17.22
CA LEU A 236 -36.53 -5.01 18.64
C LEU A 236 -35.09 -5.15 19.12
N VAL A 237 -34.68 -4.36 20.10
CA VAL A 237 -33.39 -4.52 20.78
C VAL A 237 -33.64 -5.02 22.20
N LYS A 238 -33.18 -6.23 22.53
CA LYS A 238 -33.36 -6.80 23.88
C LYS A 238 -32.37 -6.18 24.87
N PRO A 239 -32.68 -6.17 26.18
CA PRO A 239 -31.74 -5.70 27.18
C PRO A 239 -30.38 -6.39 27.08
N GLY A 240 -29.30 -5.61 26.92
CA GLY A 240 -27.94 -6.12 26.77
C GLY A 240 -27.51 -6.46 25.34
N GLU A 241 -28.41 -6.39 24.35
CA GLU A 241 -28.04 -6.43 22.93
C GLU A 241 -27.47 -5.08 22.49
N LYS A 242 -26.57 -5.12 21.49
CA LYS A 242 -26.06 -3.92 20.84
C LYS A 242 -27.11 -3.37 19.88
N VAL A 243 -27.18 -2.04 19.79
CA VAL A 243 -28.04 -1.37 18.82
C VAL A 243 -27.47 -1.64 17.41
N PRO A 244 -28.26 -2.23 16.50
CA PRO A 244 -27.77 -2.66 15.18
C PRO A 244 -27.45 -1.50 14.23
N ILE A 245 -28.22 -0.41 14.30
CA ILE A 245 -28.08 0.79 13.44
C ILE A 245 -28.70 2.02 14.13
N ASP A 246 -28.35 3.21 13.67
CA ASP A 246 -28.97 4.46 14.12
C ASP A 246 -30.48 4.50 13.84
N GLY A 247 -31.27 5.07 14.76
CA GLY A 247 -32.72 5.17 14.65
C GLY A 247 -33.36 6.02 15.76
N GLU A 248 -34.69 6.09 15.77
CA GLU A 248 -35.49 6.79 16.78
C GLU A 248 -36.34 5.80 17.60
N ILE A 249 -36.58 6.11 18.88
CA ILE A 249 -37.33 5.26 19.85
C ILE A 249 -38.79 5.71 19.92
#